data_AF-A0A376DRH1-F1
#
_entry.id   AF-A0A376DRH1-F1
#
_cell.length_a   1.000
_cell.length_b   1.000
_cell.length_c   1.000
_cell.angle_alpha   90.00
_cell.angle_beta   90.00
_cell.angle_gamma   90.00
#
_symmetry.space_group_name_H-M   'P 1'
#
loop_
_entity.id
_entity.type
_entity.pdbx_description
1 polymer ?
#
loop_
_entity_poly.entity_id
_entity_poly.type
_entity_poly.pdbx_seq_one_letter_code
_entity_poly.pdbx_strand_id
1 'polypeptide(L)'
;MKKNRTDFETRLWAVRRKHSGVQFMETFFQFNDLAASKKRLTSIMNYAVKRDSWIKEDPSVIFQFRQAIQSFIRAGYLITLKEKKWAANTQLEDVSPLALGLLSEKEYQNPLLVFKKAFREYSVQEFDYFMSGMVYFSMGVYDNLPERNIISPYIHLTKMLDAAHLILERRGKK
;
A
#
# COMPACT_ATOMS: atom_id res chain seq x y z
N MET A 1 21.87 -9.35 28.02
CA MET A 1 21.23 -8.17 27.40
C MET A 1 20.14 -8.64 26.44
N LYS A 2 18.86 -8.36 26.77
CA LYS A 2 17.70 -8.73 25.93
C LYS A 2 17.63 -7.78 24.73
N LYS A 3 17.44 -8.32 23.53
CA LYS A 3 17.20 -7.55 22.30
C LYS A 3 15.84 -6.87 22.40
N ASN A 4 15.84 -5.55 22.44
CA ASN A 4 14.62 -4.73 22.44
C ASN A 4 13.90 -4.96 21.11
N ARG A 5 12.72 -5.60 21.18
CA ARG A 5 11.76 -5.62 20.07
C ARG A 5 11.19 -4.20 19.96
N THR A 6 11.26 -3.62 18.78
CA THR A 6 10.54 -2.40 18.43
C THR A 6 9.05 -2.72 18.51
N ASP A 7 8.47 -2.43 19.67
CA ASP A 7 7.06 -2.62 19.98
C ASP A 7 6.31 -1.51 19.24
N PHE A 8 5.66 -1.85 18.13
CA PHE A 8 4.70 -0.96 17.52
C PHE A 8 3.46 -0.97 18.42
N GLU A 9 3.27 0.13 19.17
CA GLU A 9 2.10 0.32 20.01
C GLU A 9 0.82 0.35 19.17
N THR A 10 0.18 -0.82 19.09
CA THR A 10 -1.28 -0.99 19.13
C THR A 10 -1.53 -2.37 19.73
N ARG A 11 -1.75 -2.40 21.06
CA ARG A 11 -1.89 -3.60 21.91
C ARG A 11 -3.10 -4.51 21.62
N LEU A 12 -3.76 -4.38 20.46
CA LEU A 12 -4.89 -5.22 20.05
C LEU A 12 -4.48 -6.45 19.20
N TRP A 13 -3.22 -6.52 18.76
CA TRP A 13 -2.74 -7.60 17.89
C TRP A 13 -1.86 -8.64 18.61
N ALA A 14 -1.90 -8.67 19.94
CA ALA A 14 -1.11 -9.59 20.78
C ALA A 14 -1.66 -11.03 20.83
N VAL A 15 -2.47 -11.45 19.85
CA VAL A 15 -2.82 -12.86 19.68
C VAL A 15 -1.86 -13.46 18.65
N ARG A 16 -0.99 -14.35 19.14
CA ARG A 16 -0.04 -15.17 18.37
C ARG A 16 -0.74 -15.89 17.20
N ARG A 17 -0.85 -15.22 16.05
CA ARG A 17 -0.91 -15.89 14.75
C ARG A 17 0.20 -15.30 13.91
N LYS A 18 1.01 -16.18 13.36
CA LYS A 18 2.17 -15.88 12.52
C LYS A 18 1.66 -15.43 11.14
N HIS A 19 0.85 -14.37 11.11
CA HIS A 19 0.24 -13.86 9.90
C HIS A 19 1.35 -13.50 8.91
N SER A 20 1.31 -14.11 7.72
CA SER A 20 2.21 -13.77 6.63
C SER A 20 1.82 -12.40 6.10
N GLY A 21 2.76 -11.61 5.56
CA GLY A 21 2.40 -10.33 4.92
C GLY A 21 1.35 -10.52 3.81
N VAL A 22 1.37 -11.67 3.14
CA VAL A 22 0.34 -12.06 2.16
C VAL A 22 -1.06 -12.15 2.78
N GLN A 23 -1.22 -12.71 3.98
CA GLN A 23 -2.53 -12.80 4.64
C GLN A 23 -3.09 -11.41 5.00
N PHE A 24 -2.23 -10.46 5.36
CA PHE A 24 -2.65 -9.08 5.57
C PHE A 24 -3.09 -8.41 4.25
N MET A 25 -2.44 -8.73 3.13
CA MET A 25 -2.90 -8.28 1.81
C MET A 25 -4.25 -8.90 1.44
N GLU A 26 -4.46 -10.20 1.69
CA GLU A 26 -5.75 -10.85 1.49
C GLU A 26 -6.85 -10.16 2.29
N THR A 27 -6.59 -9.90 3.57
CA THR A 27 -7.54 -9.19 4.45
C THR A 27 -7.81 -7.78 3.94
N PHE A 28 -6.80 -7.06 3.44
CA PHE A 28 -6.99 -5.74 2.85
C PHE A 28 -7.99 -5.79 1.68
N PHE A 29 -7.80 -6.70 0.73
CA PHE A 29 -8.66 -6.81 -0.46
C PHE A 29 -10.04 -7.43 -0.20
N GLN A 30 -10.25 -8.13 0.92
CA GLN A 30 -11.59 -8.56 1.34
C GLN A 30 -12.51 -7.37 1.64
N PHE A 31 -11.96 -6.27 2.16
CA PHE A 31 -12.72 -5.08 2.54
C PHE A 31 -12.51 -3.89 1.61
N ASN A 32 -11.48 -3.94 0.76
CA ASN A 32 -11.08 -2.83 -0.11
C ASN A 32 -10.81 -3.37 -1.52
N ASP A 33 -11.81 -3.34 -2.39
CA ASP A 33 -11.63 -3.66 -3.81
C ASP A 33 -10.50 -2.83 -4.43
N LEU A 34 -9.74 -3.39 -5.38
CA LEU A 34 -8.59 -2.73 -5.99
C LEU A 34 -8.99 -1.41 -6.68
N ALA A 35 -10.02 -1.44 -7.51
CA ALA A 35 -10.46 -0.26 -8.26
C ALA A 35 -11.02 0.81 -7.30
N ALA A 36 -11.82 0.40 -6.31
CA ALA A 36 -12.33 1.28 -5.26
C ALA A 36 -11.20 1.90 -4.42
N SER A 37 -10.18 1.12 -4.05
CA SER A 37 -9.01 1.57 -3.29
C SER A 37 -8.22 2.62 -4.06
N LYS A 38 -7.93 2.37 -5.34
CA LYS A 38 -7.23 3.32 -6.21
C LYS A 38 -8.04 4.59 -6.39
N LYS A 39 -9.35 4.47 -6.68
CA LYS A 39 -10.25 5.63 -6.81
C LYS A 39 -10.26 6.49 -5.54
N ARG A 40 -10.34 5.85 -4.36
CA ARG A 40 -10.32 6.56 -3.07
C ARG A 40 -8.98 7.23 -2.82
N LEU A 41 -7.86 6.55 -3.10
CA LEU A 41 -6.52 7.13 -2.99
C LEU A 41 -6.38 8.35 -3.92
N THR A 42 -6.80 8.24 -5.18
CA THR A 42 -6.81 9.36 -6.13
C THR A 42 -7.72 10.50 -5.65
N SER A 43 -8.89 10.20 -5.07
CA SER A 43 -9.79 11.22 -4.50
C SER A 43 -9.09 11.99 -3.39
N ILE A 44 -8.52 11.30 -2.40
CA ILE A 44 -7.76 11.91 -1.30
C ILE A 44 -6.63 12.79 -1.85
N MET A 45 -5.85 12.29 -2.82
CA MET A 45 -4.77 13.06 -3.46
C MET A 45 -5.29 14.33 -4.14
N ASN A 46 -6.38 14.22 -4.90
CA ASN A 46 -6.95 15.36 -5.63
C ASN A 46 -7.45 16.45 -4.69
N TYR A 47 -8.08 16.09 -3.58
CA TYR A 47 -8.52 17.06 -2.57
C TYR A 47 -7.34 17.63 -1.78
N ALA A 48 -6.30 16.84 -1.50
CA ALA A 48 -5.11 17.29 -0.78
C ALA A 48 -4.31 18.38 -1.50
N VAL A 49 -4.44 18.48 -2.83
CA VAL A 49 -3.69 19.46 -3.66
C VAL A 49 -4.55 20.61 -4.17
N LYS A 50 -5.87 20.53 -4.00
CA LYS A 50 -6.78 21.58 -4.42
C LYS A 50 -6.99 22.56 -3.28
N ARG A 51 -6.76 23.85 -3.56
CA ARG A 51 -7.14 24.93 -2.66
C ARG A 51 -8.67 25.00 -2.53
N ASP A 52 -9.14 25.41 -1.37
CA ASP A 52 -10.55 25.71 -1.08
C ASP A 52 -11.52 24.55 -1.37
N SER A 53 -11.04 23.30 -1.24
CA SER A 53 -11.87 22.12 -1.42
C SER A 53 -11.54 21.07 -0.36
N TRP A 54 -12.58 20.40 0.14
CA TRP A 54 -12.43 19.28 1.06
C TRP A 54 -13.22 18.07 0.57
N ILE A 55 -12.73 16.90 0.95
CA ILE A 55 -13.38 15.63 0.70
C ILE A 55 -14.72 15.58 1.45
N LYS A 56 -15.79 15.15 0.76
CA LYS A 56 -17.16 15.16 1.34
C LYS A 56 -17.52 13.85 2.03
N GLU A 57 -16.74 12.81 1.80
CA GLU A 57 -16.85 11.54 2.50
C GLU A 57 -16.69 11.72 4.01
N ASP A 58 -17.43 10.92 4.77
CA ASP A 58 -17.37 10.95 6.23
C ASP A 58 -15.92 10.75 6.72
N PRO A 59 -15.42 11.57 7.66
CA PRO A 59 -14.04 11.48 8.14
C PRO A 59 -13.69 10.08 8.65
N SER A 60 -14.61 9.36 9.29
CA SER A 60 -14.37 8.00 9.79
C SER A 60 -14.02 7.04 8.65
N VAL A 61 -14.65 7.18 7.48
CA VAL A 61 -14.37 6.37 6.28
C VAL A 61 -12.96 6.65 5.76
N ILE A 62 -12.54 7.92 5.77
CA ILE A 62 -11.20 8.33 5.34
C ILE A 62 -10.14 7.83 6.33
N PHE A 63 -10.38 7.96 7.63
CA PHE A 63 -9.49 7.46 8.66
C PHE A 63 -9.36 5.94 8.65
N GLN A 64 -10.46 5.20 8.47
CA GLN A 64 -10.43 3.74 8.31
C GLN A 64 -9.63 3.34 7.07
N PHE A 65 -9.82 4.02 5.95
CA PHE A 65 -9.05 3.75 4.73
C PHE A 65 -7.56 4.02 4.94
N ARG A 66 -7.19 5.11 5.62
CA ARG A 66 -5.80 5.38 6.01
C ARG A 66 -5.22 4.22 6.81
N GLN A 67 -5.93 3.74 7.84
CA GLN A 67 -5.45 2.62 8.66
C GLN A 67 -5.29 1.32 7.85
N ALA A 68 -6.21 1.06 6.91
CA ALA A 68 -6.10 -0.07 5.99
C ALA A 68 -4.86 0.03 5.11
N ILE A 69 -4.59 1.21 4.53
CA ILE A 69 -3.39 1.46 3.72
C ILE A 69 -2.11 1.33 4.55
N GLN A 70 -2.06 1.85 5.78
CA GLN A 70 -0.87 1.69 6.65
C GLN A 70 -0.61 0.22 6.99
N SER A 71 -1.67 -0.55 7.24
CA SER A 71 -1.56 -1.99 7.45
C SER A 71 -1.05 -2.71 6.20
N PHE A 72 -1.55 -2.32 5.03
CA PHE A 72 -1.08 -2.81 3.73
C PHE A 72 0.40 -2.50 3.47
N ILE A 73 0.86 -1.28 3.76
CA ILE A 73 2.28 -0.90 3.62
C ILE A 73 3.16 -1.79 4.50
N ARG A 74 2.78 -2.00 5.77
CA ARG A 74 3.50 -2.89 6.69
C ARG A 74 3.50 -4.33 6.20
N ALA A 75 2.39 -4.80 5.61
CA ALA A 75 2.32 -6.11 4.97
C ALA A 75 3.28 -6.23 3.78
N GLY A 76 3.32 -5.19 2.93
CA GLY A 76 4.28 -5.03 1.84
C GLY A 76 5.73 -5.12 2.31
N TYR A 77 6.05 -4.44 3.40
CA TYR A 77 7.39 -4.50 3.98
C TYR A 77 7.71 -5.91 4.53
N LEU A 78 6.75 -6.59 5.16
CA LEU A 78 6.97 -7.95 5.67
C LEU A 78 7.19 -8.98 4.56
N ILE A 79 6.59 -8.81 3.38
CA ILE A 79 6.83 -9.73 2.26
C ILE A 79 8.22 -9.53 1.63
N THR A 80 8.75 -8.30 1.58
CA THR A 80 10.11 -8.06 1.08
C THR A 80 11.16 -8.71 1.98
N LEU A 81 10.94 -8.73 3.30
CA LEU A 81 11.84 -9.41 4.23
C LEU A 81 11.81 -10.94 4.11
N LYS A 82 10.74 -11.54 3.57
CA LYS A 82 10.54 -13.00 3.48
C LYS A 82 10.90 -13.58 2.11
N GLU A 83 11.60 -12.81 1.29
CA GLU A 83 11.91 -13.04 -0.13
C GLU A 83 12.35 -14.47 -0.50
N LYS A 84 13.19 -15.11 0.32
CA LYS A 84 13.81 -16.41 -0.01
C LYS A 84 12.83 -17.54 -0.34
N LYS A 85 11.55 -17.41 0.02
CA LYS A 85 10.52 -18.44 -0.24
C LYS A 85 9.76 -18.28 -1.56
N TRP A 86 9.80 -17.11 -2.22
CA TRP A 86 8.92 -16.83 -3.36
C TRP A 86 9.59 -16.80 -4.73
N ALA A 87 10.89 -16.53 -4.79
CA ALA A 87 11.65 -16.52 -6.05
C ALA A 87 11.53 -17.85 -6.86
N ALA A 88 11.20 -18.95 -6.20
CA ALA A 88 11.07 -20.28 -6.81
C ALA A 88 9.77 -20.51 -7.63
N ASN A 89 8.80 -19.59 -7.60
CA ASN A 89 7.45 -19.85 -8.11
C ASN A 89 7.02 -18.98 -9.31
N THR A 90 7.95 -18.24 -9.91
CA THR A 90 7.67 -17.33 -11.03
C THR A 90 7.57 -18.15 -12.32
N GLN A 91 6.36 -18.59 -12.68
CA GLN A 91 6.11 -19.10 -14.03
C GLN A 91 5.93 -17.91 -14.97
N LEU A 92 6.58 -17.99 -16.14
CA LEU A 92 6.45 -17.02 -17.22
C LEU A 92 5.08 -17.26 -17.87
N GLU A 93 4.09 -16.45 -17.51
CA GLU A 93 2.83 -16.38 -18.26
C GLU A 93 3.02 -15.41 -19.44
N ASP A 94 2.40 -15.75 -20.58
CA ASP A 94 2.38 -14.90 -21.77
C ASP A 94 1.57 -13.64 -21.45
N VAL A 95 2.18 -12.46 -21.59
CA VAL A 95 1.65 -11.23 -20.98
C VAL A 95 0.82 -10.45 -21.98
N SER A 96 -0.48 -10.34 -21.69
CA SER A 96 -1.33 -9.35 -22.36
C SER A 96 -0.98 -7.94 -21.88
N PRO A 97 -0.75 -6.96 -22.79
CA PRO A 97 -0.49 -5.57 -22.42
C PRO A 97 -1.59 -4.95 -21.54
N LEU A 98 -2.84 -5.40 -21.67
CA LEU A 98 -3.97 -4.96 -20.84
C LEU A 98 -3.86 -5.48 -19.39
N ALA A 99 -3.18 -6.59 -19.15
CA ALA A 99 -2.98 -7.17 -17.83
C ALA A 99 -1.88 -6.47 -17.01
N LEU A 100 -1.05 -5.63 -17.66
CA LEU A 100 0.09 -4.97 -17.01
C LEU A 100 -0.31 -3.86 -16.03
N GLY A 101 -1.43 -3.16 -16.27
CA GLY A 101 -1.82 -2.01 -15.43
C GLY A 101 -0.69 -0.96 -15.35
N LEU A 102 -0.25 -0.60 -14.14
CA LEU A 102 0.90 0.30 -13.91
C LEU A 102 2.25 -0.46 -13.79
N LEU A 103 2.25 -1.78 -13.94
CA LEU A 103 3.44 -2.61 -13.81
C LEU A 103 4.21 -2.63 -15.13
N SER A 104 5.53 -2.52 -15.05
CA SER A 104 6.38 -2.91 -16.18
C SER A 104 6.35 -4.43 -16.36
N GLU A 105 6.71 -4.92 -17.55
CA GLU A 105 6.83 -6.37 -17.83
C GLU A 105 7.63 -7.12 -16.75
N LYS A 106 8.80 -6.57 -16.35
CA LYS A 106 9.63 -7.16 -15.30
C LYS A 106 8.93 -7.23 -13.94
N GLU A 107 8.12 -6.23 -13.61
CA GLU A 107 7.34 -6.17 -12.37
C GLU A 107 6.10 -7.05 -12.44
N TYR A 108 5.49 -7.21 -13.62
CA TYR A 108 4.41 -8.17 -13.81
C TYR A 108 4.93 -9.59 -13.63
N GLN A 109 6.07 -9.94 -14.24
CA GLN A 109 6.68 -11.25 -14.03
C GLN A 109 7.03 -11.44 -12.55
N ASN A 110 7.71 -10.47 -11.92
CA ASN A 110 8.08 -10.53 -10.51
C ASN A 110 7.50 -9.35 -9.69
N PRO A 111 6.26 -9.47 -9.17
CA PRO A 111 5.58 -8.39 -8.45
C PRO A 111 6.28 -8.00 -7.13
N LEU A 112 7.14 -8.85 -6.56
CA LEU A 112 7.96 -8.46 -5.41
C LEU A 112 8.93 -7.32 -5.72
N LEU A 113 9.35 -7.14 -6.98
CA LEU A 113 10.23 -6.06 -7.37
C LEU A 113 9.60 -4.70 -7.11
N VAL A 114 8.28 -4.58 -7.20
CA VAL A 114 7.56 -3.33 -6.93
C VAL A 114 7.76 -2.90 -5.49
N PHE A 115 7.53 -3.80 -4.54
CA PHE A 115 7.73 -3.53 -3.11
C PHE A 115 9.19 -3.22 -2.81
N LYS A 116 10.14 -3.97 -3.39
CA LYS A 116 11.57 -3.70 -3.19
C LYS A 116 11.98 -2.31 -3.66
N LYS A 117 11.50 -1.87 -4.84
CA LYS A 117 11.78 -0.53 -5.35
C LYS A 117 11.16 0.53 -4.44
N ALA A 118 9.89 0.36 -4.08
CA ALA A 118 9.19 1.27 -3.17
C ALA A 118 9.95 1.42 -1.83
N PHE A 119 10.32 0.31 -1.18
CA PHE A 119 11.03 0.33 0.11
C PHE A 119 12.52 0.65 0.03
N ARG A 120 13.08 0.73 -1.18
CA ARG A 120 14.43 1.28 -1.39
C ARG A 120 14.41 2.80 -1.40
N GLU A 121 13.31 3.39 -1.87
CA GLU A 121 13.14 4.85 -1.97
C GLU A 121 12.47 5.46 -0.73
N TYR A 122 11.55 4.72 -0.11
CA TYR A 122 10.73 5.21 1.00
C TYR A 122 10.68 4.19 2.14
N SER A 123 10.94 4.64 3.37
CA SER A 123 10.67 3.88 4.58
C SER A 123 9.17 3.72 4.84
N VAL A 124 8.81 2.76 5.70
CA VAL A 124 7.43 2.61 6.18
C VAL A 124 6.95 3.91 6.85
N GLN A 125 7.80 4.57 7.63
CA GLN A 125 7.47 5.84 8.27
C GLN A 125 7.20 6.96 7.27
N GLU A 126 7.96 7.02 6.17
CA GLU A 126 7.74 8.03 5.12
C GLU A 126 6.43 7.81 4.37
N PHE A 127 6.05 6.56 4.10
CA PHE A 127 4.72 6.26 3.58
C PHE A 127 3.61 6.59 4.58
N ASP A 128 3.79 6.29 5.87
CA ASP A 128 2.83 6.62 6.93
C ASP A 128 2.67 8.15 7.06
N TYR A 129 3.77 8.89 7.00
CA TYR A 129 3.79 10.36 7.00
C TYR A 129 3.07 10.92 5.78
N PHE A 130 3.42 10.42 4.59
CA PHE A 130 2.78 10.79 3.33
C PHE A 130 1.26 10.60 3.41
N MET A 131 0.79 9.40 3.78
CA MET A 131 -0.65 9.11 3.85
C MET A 131 -1.37 9.95 4.90
N SER A 132 -0.72 10.22 6.03
CA SER A 132 -1.29 11.09 7.07
C SER A 132 -1.42 12.52 6.57
N GLY A 133 -0.40 13.04 5.89
CA GLY A 133 -0.44 14.35 5.26
C GLY A 133 -1.54 14.44 4.22
N MET A 134 -1.66 13.48 3.30
CA MET A 134 -2.67 13.53 2.24
C MET A 134 -4.09 13.51 2.81
N VAL A 135 -4.35 12.69 3.81
CA VAL A 135 -5.65 12.69 4.51
C VAL A 135 -5.89 14.04 5.19
N TYR A 136 -4.89 14.55 5.92
CA TYR A 136 -4.98 15.82 6.61
C TYR A 136 -5.33 16.98 5.68
N PHE A 137 -4.58 17.14 4.59
CA PHE A 137 -4.83 18.19 3.59
C PHE A 137 -6.16 17.98 2.85
N SER A 138 -6.56 16.73 2.56
CA SER A 138 -7.83 16.46 1.87
C SER A 138 -9.07 16.86 2.67
N MET A 139 -8.95 17.00 4.00
CA MET A 139 -10.05 17.42 4.87
C MET A 139 -10.20 18.96 4.92
N GLY A 140 -9.38 19.72 4.21
CA GLY A 140 -9.47 21.19 4.18
C GLY A 140 -9.16 21.86 5.51
N VAL A 141 -8.34 21.23 6.36
CA VAL A 141 -8.01 21.76 7.71
C VAL A 141 -7.12 23.01 7.60
N TYR A 142 -6.37 23.18 6.51
CA TYR A 142 -5.50 24.33 6.24
C TYR A 142 -5.46 24.66 4.74
N ASP A 143 -5.24 25.94 4.42
CA ASP A 143 -5.14 26.45 3.03
C ASP A 143 -3.76 26.19 2.38
N ASN A 144 -2.83 25.61 3.15
CA ASN A 144 -1.48 25.33 2.68
C ASN A 144 -1.41 24.02 1.91
N LEU A 145 -0.63 24.01 0.84
CA LEU A 145 -0.38 22.82 0.02
C LEU A 145 0.75 21.96 0.64
N PRO A 146 0.80 20.66 0.33
CA PRO A 146 1.91 19.81 0.74
C PRO A 146 3.26 20.35 0.23
N GLU A 147 4.21 20.61 1.12
CA GLU A 147 5.52 21.19 0.77
C GLU A 147 6.53 20.16 0.21
N ARG A 148 6.22 18.86 0.34
CA ARG A 148 7.11 17.75 -0.08
C ARG A 148 6.58 17.05 -1.33
N ASN A 149 7.44 16.24 -1.97
CA ASN A 149 7.03 15.41 -3.10
C ASN A 149 5.92 14.42 -2.71
N ILE A 150 4.72 14.66 -3.24
CA ILE A 150 3.53 13.82 -3.05
C ILE A 150 3.31 12.81 -4.18
N ILE A 151 3.89 13.08 -5.36
CA ILE A 151 3.63 12.31 -6.58
C ILE A 151 4.33 10.96 -6.52
N SER A 152 5.60 10.95 -6.11
CA SER A 152 6.39 9.72 -6.11
C SER A 152 5.88 8.67 -5.10
N PRO A 153 5.62 9.01 -3.82
CA PRO A 153 5.00 8.06 -2.88
C PRO A 153 3.64 7.55 -3.36
N TYR A 154 2.82 8.41 -3.99
CA TYR A 154 1.54 8.03 -4.58
C TYR A 154 1.70 6.99 -5.71
N ILE A 155 2.64 7.21 -6.63
CA ILE A 155 2.91 6.26 -7.73
C ILE A 155 3.37 4.91 -7.18
N HIS A 156 4.32 4.90 -6.23
CA HIS A 156 4.78 3.66 -5.60
C HIS A 156 3.65 2.92 -4.90
N LEU A 157 2.83 3.64 -4.11
CA LEU A 157 1.69 3.04 -3.41
C LEU A 157 0.67 2.43 -4.38
N THR A 158 0.36 3.14 -5.47
CA THR A 158 -0.59 2.65 -6.48
C THR A 158 -0.04 1.41 -7.19
N LYS A 159 1.25 1.38 -7.54
CA LYS A 159 1.89 0.20 -8.11
C LYS A 159 1.94 -0.97 -7.13
N MET A 160 2.18 -0.70 -5.84
CA MET A 160 2.15 -1.74 -4.81
C MET A 160 0.77 -2.39 -4.70
N LEU A 161 -0.33 -1.62 -4.83
CA LEU A 161 -1.69 -2.17 -4.88
C LEU A 161 -1.88 -3.12 -6.07
N ASP A 162 -1.49 -2.69 -7.27
CA ASP A 162 -1.58 -3.53 -8.48
C ASP A 162 -0.74 -4.81 -8.33
N ALA A 163 0.48 -4.71 -7.79
CA ALA A 163 1.37 -5.85 -7.56
C ALA A 163 0.84 -6.82 -6.50
N ALA A 164 0.25 -6.31 -5.41
CA ALA A 164 -0.37 -7.13 -4.37
C ALA A 164 -1.58 -7.89 -4.91
N HIS A 165 -2.41 -7.25 -5.72
CA HIS A 165 -3.55 -7.91 -6.34
C HIS A 165 -3.10 -9.06 -7.25
N LEU A 166 -2.11 -8.82 -8.12
CA LEU A 166 -1.53 -9.84 -9.00
C LEU A 166 -0.95 -11.03 -8.22
N ILE A 167 -0.26 -10.75 -7.11
CA ILE A 167 0.26 -11.76 -6.19
C ILE A 167 -0.86 -12.70 -5.70
N LEU A 168 -2.01 -12.13 -5.29
CA LEU A 168 -3.13 -12.89 -4.75
C LEU A 168 -3.86 -13.67 -5.84
N GLU A 169 -4.05 -13.05 -7.00
CA GLU A 169 -4.64 -13.69 -8.17
C GLU A 169 -3.84 -14.95 -8.58
N ARG A 170 -2.50 -14.83 -8.68
CA ARG A 170 -1.62 -15.97 -8.99
C ARG A 170 -1.60 -17.04 -7.91
N ARG A 171 -1.86 -16.67 -6.65
CA ARG A 171 -1.96 -17.63 -5.55
C ARG A 171 -3.28 -18.40 -5.58
N GLY A 172 -4.38 -17.75 -5.96
CA GLY A 172 -5.70 -18.37 -6.08
C GLY A 172 -5.85 -19.31 -7.28
N LYS A 173 -5.00 -19.18 -8.32
CA LYS A 173 -4.94 -20.08 -9.48
C LYS A 173 -4.15 -21.38 -9.25
N LYS A 174 -3.49 -21.54 -8.10
CA LYS A 174 -2.74 -22.77 -7.72
C LYS A 174 -3.57 -23.62 -6.76
#